data_AF-A0A847F836-F1
#
_entry.id   AF-A0A847F836-F1
#
_cell.length_a   1.000
_cell.length_b   1.000
_cell.length_c   1.000
_cell.angle_alpha   90.00
_cell.angle_beta   90.00
_cell.angle_gamma   90.00
#
_symmetry.space_group_name_H-M   'P 1'
#
loop_
_entity.id
_entity.type
_entity.pdbx_description
1 polymer ?
#
loop_
_entity_poly.entity_id
_entity_poly.type
_entity_poly.pdbx_seq_one_letter_code
_entity_poly.pdbx_strand_id
1 'polypeptide(L)'
;MRDKIITFEPGSFEPSRHFYPRAQNAMLHPTVRAFFRLGNERIAKRYVHLHPEVSPEAVKSALNYTPQHFRWAGADLLHVTTARGQRRVVLLETNSSPSGQKSMPLLDDASEAGGYERLLRDSFLPALRRRGIPEGGLAVLYDKNEMEASGYAACLADLTGEPVHLVPCFDGERAFHRMNEGVLEVDLEGSFIPIRGALRYVTQRPWNRLPALSRSLIYNPILACLAGGRNKALAARAYELFNGENARNGVHIHTPRTYWDVSRDEIPLWIAHLGGFGVIKVPYSNAGQGVYTITRESELEEFMSTVQGYDRFIVQALIGNSSWSSETHGSRFFHVGTVPDKRGDIHVADLRFMVGGGPNGFFPVAVYARRARLPLAEDIESAPDSWSMLGTNLSIRREGGWDSDTDRLLLMDTRDFGRLGLGLDDFIEAYLQTTFSVIAIDRMAERLLTKKGKFRRRFFASMAPDEALQREILG
;
A
#
# COMPACT_ATOMS: atom_id res chain seq x y z
N MET A 1 -3.83 -22.40 -15.38
CA MET A 1 -2.49 -21.87 -15.03
C MET A 1 -2.34 -21.62 -13.53
N ARG A 2 -3.44 -21.48 -12.75
CA ARG A 2 -3.39 -21.34 -11.28
C ARG A 2 -2.95 -22.62 -10.54
N ASP A 3 -2.81 -23.73 -11.28
CA ASP A 3 -2.70 -25.08 -10.72
C ASP A 3 -1.28 -25.67 -10.78
N LYS A 4 -0.25 -24.85 -11.06
CA LYS A 4 1.15 -25.30 -11.08
C LYS A 4 2.13 -24.21 -10.66
N ILE A 5 3.26 -24.65 -10.12
CA ILE A 5 4.44 -23.81 -9.89
C ILE A 5 5.16 -23.58 -11.23
N ILE A 6 5.67 -22.37 -11.44
CA ILE A 6 6.50 -22.01 -12.60
C ILE A 6 7.90 -21.67 -12.08
N THR A 7 8.93 -22.30 -12.64
CA THR A 7 10.33 -22.00 -12.29
C THR A 7 10.91 -21.03 -13.32
N PHE A 8 11.53 -19.96 -12.84
CA PHE A 8 12.26 -18.99 -13.65
C PHE A 8 13.76 -19.24 -13.48
N GLU A 9 14.46 -19.37 -14.60
CA GLU A 9 15.92 -19.54 -14.65
C GLU A 9 16.62 -18.18 -14.85
N PRO A 10 17.90 -18.05 -14.48
CA PRO A 10 18.68 -16.87 -14.80
C PRO A 10 18.70 -16.58 -16.32
N GLY A 11 18.53 -15.31 -16.69
CA GLY A 11 18.41 -14.83 -18.06
C GLY A 11 16.99 -14.89 -18.63
N SER A 12 15.97 -15.17 -17.81
CA SER A 12 14.58 -15.34 -18.27
C SER A 12 13.71 -14.08 -18.20
N PHE A 13 14.22 -12.95 -17.71
CA PHE A 13 13.45 -11.71 -17.62
C PHE A 13 13.13 -11.15 -19.01
N GLU A 14 11.84 -11.01 -19.31
CA GLU A 14 11.36 -10.40 -20.55
C GLU A 14 10.45 -9.22 -20.21
N PRO A 15 10.86 -7.96 -20.47
CA PRO A 15 10.09 -6.77 -20.07
C PRO A 15 8.63 -6.78 -20.55
N SER A 16 8.38 -7.29 -21.76
CA SER A 16 7.03 -7.40 -22.37
C SER A 16 6.04 -8.22 -21.53
N ARG A 17 6.53 -9.14 -20.69
CA ARG A 17 5.71 -10.01 -19.83
C ARG A 17 5.40 -9.40 -18.47
N HIS A 18 6.14 -8.36 -18.08
CA HIS A 18 6.15 -7.86 -16.69
C HIS A 18 5.76 -6.38 -16.57
N PHE A 19 5.64 -5.66 -17.69
CA PHE A 19 5.18 -4.28 -17.73
C PHE A 19 3.94 -4.12 -18.60
N TYR A 20 3.11 -3.12 -18.32
CA TYR A 20 2.10 -2.70 -19.28
C TYR A 20 2.78 -2.10 -20.51
N PRO A 21 2.32 -2.42 -21.74
CA PRO A 21 2.89 -1.87 -22.96
C PRO A 21 2.98 -0.33 -22.95
N ARG A 22 1.96 0.34 -22.38
CA ARG A 22 1.95 1.81 -22.25
C ARG A 22 3.07 2.33 -21.33
N ALA A 23 3.42 1.61 -20.26
CA ALA A 23 4.48 1.98 -19.34
C ALA A 23 5.86 1.72 -19.93
N GLN A 24 6.04 0.58 -20.62
CA GLN A 24 7.30 0.22 -21.27
C GLN A 24 7.69 1.22 -22.38
N ASN A 25 6.70 1.75 -23.11
CA ASN A 25 6.93 2.71 -24.20
C ASN A 25 6.83 4.19 -23.75
N ALA A 26 6.71 4.45 -22.45
CA ALA A 26 6.53 5.80 -21.93
C ALA A 26 7.87 6.46 -21.59
N MET A 27 7.99 7.75 -21.93
CA MET A 27 9.10 8.58 -21.46
C MET A 27 8.77 9.18 -20.09
N LEU A 28 9.55 8.84 -19.07
CA LEU A 28 9.38 9.38 -17.73
C LEU A 28 9.49 10.91 -17.70
N HIS A 29 8.56 11.57 -17.01
CA HIS A 29 8.53 13.02 -16.89
C HIS A 29 9.80 13.56 -16.18
N PRO A 30 10.41 14.67 -16.65
CA PRO A 30 11.65 15.21 -16.08
C PRO A 30 11.60 15.51 -14.57
N THR A 31 10.50 16.06 -14.06
CA THR A 31 10.33 16.33 -12.62
C THR A 31 10.38 15.05 -11.79
N VAL A 32 9.74 13.98 -12.27
CA VAL A 32 9.72 12.69 -11.58
C VAL A 32 11.13 12.08 -11.62
N ARG A 33 11.78 12.10 -12.79
CA ARG A 33 13.19 11.69 -12.92
C ARG A 33 14.11 12.44 -11.97
N ALA A 34 13.94 13.76 -11.85
CA ALA A 34 14.71 14.59 -10.94
C ALA A 34 14.48 14.19 -9.47
N PHE A 35 13.23 13.99 -9.07
CA PHE A 35 12.89 13.53 -7.72
C PHE A 35 13.60 12.22 -7.36
N PHE A 36 13.52 11.20 -8.22
CA PHE A 36 14.15 9.90 -7.98
C PHE A 36 15.68 9.96 -7.85
N ARG A 37 16.31 11.03 -8.36
CA ARG A 37 17.76 11.29 -8.31
C ARG A 37 18.17 12.27 -7.21
N LEU A 38 17.23 12.85 -6.45
CA LEU A 38 17.55 13.83 -5.40
C LEU A 38 18.37 13.21 -4.26
N GLY A 39 17.99 12.02 -3.80
CA GLY A 39 18.55 11.39 -2.60
C GLY A 39 18.03 12.01 -1.29
N ASN A 40 18.11 11.24 -0.21
CA ASN A 40 17.49 11.58 1.08
C ASN A 40 18.01 12.89 1.69
N GLU A 41 19.31 13.21 1.55
CA GLU A 41 19.89 14.45 2.09
C GLU A 41 19.27 15.72 1.47
N ARG A 42 19.12 15.73 0.14
CA ARG A 42 18.53 16.88 -0.56
C ARG A 42 17.03 16.98 -0.33
N ILE A 43 16.34 15.83 -0.25
CA ILE A 43 14.92 15.75 0.11
C ILE A 43 14.70 16.35 1.51
N ALA A 44 15.46 15.89 2.52
CA ALA A 44 15.36 16.41 3.88
C ALA A 44 15.59 17.92 3.94
N LYS A 45 16.66 18.41 3.27
CA LYS A 45 17.00 19.83 3.24
C LYS A 45 15.88 20.67 2.62
N ARG A 46 15.28 20.21 1.50
CA ARG A 46 14.17 20.94 0.85
C ARG A 46 12.92 20.92 1.71
N TYR A 47 12.56 19.79 2.30
CA TYR A 47 11.37 19.69 3.15
C TYR A 47 11.46 20.60 4.37
N VAL A 48 12.56 20.52 5.14
CA VAL A 48 12.78 21.35 6.33
C VAL A 48 12.76 22.85 5.99
N HIS A 49 13.25 23.24 4.81
CA HIS A 49 13.20 24.64 4.38
C HIS A 49 11.75 25.14 4.15
N LEU A 50 10.86 24.28 3.67
CA LEU A 50 9.44 24.61 3.46
C LEU A 50 8.60 24.46 4.74
N HIS A 51 9.14 23.75 5.74
CA HIS A 51 8.49 23.43 7.00
C HIS A 51 9.40 23.79 8.18
N PRO A 52 9.59 25.10 8.48
CA PRO A 52 10.48 25.56 9.54
C PRO A 52 10.06 25.09 10.95
N GLU A 53 8.81 24.63 11.11
CA GLU A 53 8.29 24.01 12.33
C GLU A 53 8.82 22.59 12.59
N VAL A 54 9.43 21.94 11.59
CA VAL A 54 9.87 20.55 11.66
C VAL A 54 11.34 20.45 12.06
N SER A 55 11.65 19.52 12.97
CA SER A 55 13.03 19.19 13.35
C SER A 55 13.81 18.59 12.17
N PRO A 56 14.95 19.20 11.77
CA PRO A 56 15.81 18.66 10.73
C PRO A 56 16.33 17.25 11.05
N GLU A 57 16.68 17.00 12.31
CA GLU A 57 17.20 15.72 12.79
C GLU A 57 16.14 14.63 12.71
N ALA A 58 14.89 14.94 13.04
CA ALA A 58 13.79 13.98 12.98
C ALA A 58 13.53 13.52 11.53
N VAL A 59 13.54 14.44 10.56
CA VAL A 59 13.35 14.12 9.13
C VAL A 59 14.51 13.27 8.61
N LYS A 60 15.76 13.65 8.91
CA LYS A 60 16.94 12.86 8.51
C LYS A 60 16.93 11.47 9.14
N SER A 61 16.58 11.36 10.42
CA SER A 61 16.46 10.08 11.12
C SER A 61 15.38 9.20 10.49
N ALA A 62 14.24 9.77 10.13
CA ALA A 62 13.17 9.05 9.45
C ALA A 62 13.60 8.52 8.08
N LEU A 63 14.24 9.34 7.25
CA LEU A 63 14.70 8.91 5.92
C LEU A 63 15.82 7.86 5.98
N ASN A 64 16.66 7.91 7.02
CA ASN A 64 17.74 6.95 7.26
C ASN A 64 17.30 5.73 8.08
N TYR A 65 16.02 5.63 8.45
CA TYR A 65 15.50 4.50 9.20
C TYR A 65 15.57 3.21 8.36
N THR A 66 16.10 2.14 8.96
CA THR A 66 16.19 0.83 8.33
C THR A 66 15.11 -0.10 8.91
N PRO A 67 13.98 -0.31 8.20
CA PRO A 67 12.89 -1.11 8.72
C PRO A 67 13.28 -2.58 8.96
N GLN A 68 12.75 -3.15 10.04
CA GLN A 68 13.03 -4.51 10.49
C GLN A 68 12.02 -5.55 10.01
N HIS A 69 10.76 -5.16 9.85
CA HIS A 69 9.64 -6.02 9.48
C HIS A 69 8.91 -5.53 8.23
N PHE A 70 8.86 -4.22 7.98
CA PHE A 70 8.09 -3.64 6.89
C PHE A 70 8.97 -2.86 5.91
N ARG A 71 9.58 -3.58 4.98
CA ARG A 71 10.62 -3.05 4.08
C ARG A 71 10.13 -2.56 2.73
N TRP A 72 8.98 -3.05 2.29
CA TRP A 72 8.41 -2.67 1.00
C TRP A 72 6.97 -2.27 1.18
N ALA A 73 6.66 -1.01 0.90
CA ALA A 73 5.34 -0.46 1.15
C ALA A 73 4.86 0.38 -0.01
N GLY A 74 3.54 0.47 -0.15
CA GLY A 74 2.89 1.45 -1.03
C GLY A 74 1.83 2.20 -0.24
N ALA A 75 1.91 3.53 -0.25
CA ALA A 75 0.89 4.39 0.34
C ALA A 75 -0.08 4.87 -0.74
N ASP A 76 -1.36 4.96 -0.36
CA ASP A 76 -2.36 5.73 -1.10
C ASP A 76 -2.47 7.11 -0.50
N LEU A 77 -2.24 8.10 -1.36
CA LEU A 77 -2.13 9.49 -0.96
C LEU A 77 -3.11 10.31 -1.78
N LEU A 78 -3.73 11.28 -1.12
CA LEU A 78 -4.51 12.32 -1.79
C LEU A 78 -3.78 13.65 -1.66
N HIS A 79 -3.77 14.39 -2.76
CA HIS A 79 -3.45 15.81 -2.70
C HIS A 79 -4.74 16.59 -2.42
N VAL A 80 -4.77 17.26 -1.28
CA VAL A 80 -5.95 17.93 -0.75
C VAL A 80 -5.66 19.37 -0.43
N THR A 81 -6.71 20.16 -0.28
CA THR A 81 -6.65 21.50 0.29
C THR A 81 -7.44 21.56 1.59
N THR A 82 -7.01 22.41 2.51
CA THR A 82 -7.75 22.73 3.73
C THR A 82 -8.76 23.85 3.49
N ALA A 83 -9.65 24.10 4.46
CA ALA A 83 -10.53 25.28 4.45
C ALA A 83 -9.81 26.64 4.35
N ARG A 84 -8.50 26.68 4.63
CA ARG A 84 -7.67 27.89 4.47
C ARG A 84 -6.89 27.93 3.14
N GLY A 85 -7.18 27.02 2.21
CA GLY A 85 -6.49 26.95 0.92
C GLY A 85 -5.09 26.33 0.98
N GLN A 86 -4.68 25.74 2.12
CA GLN A 86 -3.37 25.11 2.24
C GLN A 86 -3.39 23.71 1.62
N ARG A 87 -2.51 23.50 0.64
CA ARG A 87 -2.28 22.19 0.01
C ARG A 87 -1.51 21.26 0.94
N ARG A 88 -1.91 19.99 0.97
CA ARG A 88 -1.29 18.93 1.77
C ARG A 88 -1.39 17.59 1.07
N VAL A 89 -0.46 16.70 1.38
CA VAL A 89 -0.57 15.29 1.05
C VAL A 89 -1.10 14.53 2.26
N VAL A 90 -2.19 13.80 2.06
CA VAL A 90 -2.88 13.03 3.11
C VAL A 90 -2.85 11.55 2.79
N LEU A 91 -2.47 10.75 3.76
CA LEU A 91 -2.42 9.29 3.71
C LEU A 91 -3.80 8.66 3.94
N LEU A 92 -4.24 7.82 3.00
CA LEU A 92 -5.45 7.03 3.10
C LEU A 92 -5.22 5.64 3.68
N GLU A 93 -4.22 4.94 3.16
CA GLU A 93 -3.82 3.59 3.60
C GLU A 93 -2.38 3.26 3.18
N THR A 94 -1.77 2.29 3.87
CA THR A 94 -0.44 1.77 3.55
C THR A 94 -0.52 0.25 3.35
N ASN A 95 0.11 -0.25 2.29
CA ASN A 95 -0.04 -1.62 1.79
C ASN A 95 1.27 -2.41 1.82
N SER A 96 1.24 -3.68 2.29
CA SER A 96 2.44 -4.52 2.51
C SER A 96 2.87 -5.51 1.41
N SER A 97 2.25 -5.42 0.24
CA SER A 97 2.74 -5.97 -1.04
C SER A 97 2.05 -5.12 -2.13
N PRO A 98 2.48 -3.87 -2.33
CA PRO A 98 1.85 -2.97 -3.27
C PRO A 98 2.09 -3.41 -4.72
N SER A 99 1.15 -3.10 -5.61
CA SER A 99 1.35 -3.16 -7.05
C SER A 99 1.77 -1.80 -7.57
N GLY A 100 2.61 -1.76 -8.60
CA GLY A 100 2.89 -0.54 -9.33
C GLY A 100 4.05 -0.61 -10.32
N GLN A 101 4.93 -1.62 -10.25
CA GLN A 101 6.08 -1.70 -11.14
C GLN A 101 5.68 -1.80 -12.60
N LYS A 102 4.68 -2.64 -12.89
CA LYS A 102 4.10 -2.78 -14.22
C LYS A 102 3.51 -1.47 -14.80
N SER A 103 3.36 -0.43 -13.98
CA SER A 103 2.80 0.88 -14.33
C SER A 103 3.81 2.02 -14.21
N MET A 104 5.07 1.76 -13.88
CA MET A 104 6.12 2.77 -13.75
C MET A 104 6.99 2.77 -15.02
N PRO A 105 7.08 3.89 -15.76
CA PRO A 105 8.07 4.02 -16.83
C PRO A 105 9.49 3.84 -16.30
N LEU A 106 10.40 3.32 -17.14
CA LEU A 106 11.78 3.07 -16.73
C LEU A 106 12.49 4.37 -16.32
N LEU A 107 13.22 4.29 -15.20
CA LEU A 107 14.09 5.37 -14.72
C LEU A 107 15.37 5.46 -15.55
N ASP A 108 15.84 4.34 -16.05
CA ASP A 108 17.02 4.17 -16.86
C ASP A 108 16.72 3.09 -17.90
N ASP A 109 16.84 3.45 -19.18
CA ASP A 109 16.47 2.57 -20.30
C ASP A 109 17.46 1.39 -20.42
N ALA A 110 18.63 1.48 -19.79
CA ALA A 110 19.58 0.36 -19.70
C ALA A 110 19.20 -0.69 -18.65
N SER A 111 18.33 -0.37 -17.69
CA SER A 111 17.85 -1.32 -16.67
C SER A 111 16.48 -1.86 -17.06
N GLU A 112 16.48 -2.97 -17.78
CA GLU A 112 15.27 -3.61 -18.30
C GLU A 112 14.28 -4.00 -17.19
N ALA A 113 14.78 -4.41 -16.03
CA ALA A 113 13.96 -4.77 -14.87
C ALA A 113 13.59 -3.58 -13.97
N GLY A 114 14.19 -2.41 -14.18
CA GLY A 114 13.83 -1.16 -13.53
C GLY A 114 13.61 -1.27 -12.01
N GLY A 115 12.39 -0.95 -11.57
CA GLY A 115 12.06 -0.95 -10.14
C GLY A 115 11.97 -2.35 -9.49
N TYR A 116 11.80 -3.43 -10.27
CA TYR A 116 11.91 -4.80 -9.76
C TYR A 116 13.31 -5.04 -9.20
N GLU A 117 14.32 -4.77 -10.03
CA GLU A 117 15.73 -4.92 -9.69
C GLU A 117 16.10 -4.05 -8.50
N ARG A 118 15.71 -2.77 -8.52
CA ARG A 118 15.99 -1.82 -7.44
C ARG A 118 15.47 -2.32 -6.09
N LEU A 119 14.23 -2.79 -6.01
CA LEU A 119 13.66 -3.29 -4.75
C LEU A 119 14.41 -4.54 -4.27
N LEU A 120 14.65 -5.49 -5.18
CA LEU A 120 15.26 -6.76 -4.83
C LEU A 120 16.70 -6.57 -4.38
N ARG A 121 17.49 -5.83 -5.16
CA ARG A 121 18.90 -5.54 -4.90
C ARG A 121 19.11 -4.73 -3.62
N ASP A 122 18.34 -3.66 -3.44
CA ASP A 122 18.61 -2.68 -2.38
C ASP A 122 17.86 -3.00 -1.07
N SER A 123 16.92 -3.97 -1.06
CA SER A 123 16.15 -4.33 0.13
C SER A 123 15.98 -5.84 0.37
N PHE A 124 15.48 -6.62 -0.59
CA PHE A 124 15.23 -8.06 -0.39
C PHE A 124 16.52 -8.85 -0.15
N LEU A 125 17.52 -8.72 -1.03
CA LEU A 125 18.79 -9.43 -0.93
C LEU A 125 19.57 -9.07 0.35
N PRO A 126 19.66 -7.80 0.78
CA PRO A 126 20.21 -7.46 2.10
C PRO A 126 19.47 -8.14 3.26
N ALA A 127 18.14 -8.29 3.18
CA ALA A 127 17.37 -8.99 4.20
C ALA A 127 17.63 -10.51 4.18
N LEU A 128 17.92 -11.09 3.01
CA LEU A 128 18.24 -12.51 2.81
C LEU A 128 19.62 -12.91 3.34
N ARG A 129 20.56 -11.95 3.46
CA ARG A 129 21.92 -12.20 3.98
C ARG A 129 22.01 -12.22 5.52
N ARG A 130 20.87 -12.18 6.22
CA ARG A 130 20.84 -12.18 7.70
C ARG A 130 21.18 -13.54 8.28
N ARG A 131 21.85 -13.53 9.44
CA ARG A 131 22.17 -14.76 10.20
C ARG A 131 20.90 -15.48 10.62
N GLY A 132 20.90 -16.81 10.57
CA GLY A 132 19.81 -17.67 11.04
C GLY A 132 18.73 -18.01 10.00
N ILE A 133 18.86 -17.50 8.77
CA ILE A 133 18.05 -17.96 7.64
C ILE A 133 18.46 -19.41 7.30
N PRO A 134 17.50 -20.34 7.13
CA PRO A 134 17.80 -21.73 6.80
C PRO A 134 18.38 -21.87 5.38
N GLU A 135 18.94 -23.04 5.06
CA GLU A 135 19.25 -23.39 3.68
C GLU A 135 17.97 -23.70 2.89
N GLY A 136 18.02 -23.56 1.56
CA GLY A 136 16.88 -23.82 0.68
C GLY A 136 16.87 -22.92 -0.56
N GLY A 137 15.90 -23.11 -1.43
CA GLY A 137 15.72 -22.33 -2.67
C GLY A 137 15.06 -20.97 -2.45
N LEU A 138 14.71 -20.31 -3.56
CA LEU A 138 14.03 -19.02 -3.58
C LEU A 138 12.64 -19.14 -4.20
N ALA A 139 11.71 -18.32 -3.73
CA ALA A 139 10.35 -18.31 -4.27
C ALA A 139 9.73 -16.91 -4.36
N VAL A 140 8.68 -16.80 -5.17
CA VAL A 140 7.70 -15.72 -5.11
C VAL A 140 6.33 -16.33 -4.90
N LEU A 141 5.68 -16.00 -3.77
CA LEU A 141 4.33 -16.47 -3.47
C LEU A 141 3.31 -15.44 -3.96
N TYR A 142 2.25 -15.84 -4.67
CA TYR A 142 1.27 -14.88 -5.21
C TYR A 142 -0.18 -15.36 -5.14
N ASP A 143 -1.11 -14.44 -4.95
CA ASP A 143 -2.57 -14.70 -5.01
C ASP A 143 -3.32 -13.78 -5.99
N LYS A 144 -2.58 -12.91 -6.67
CA LYS A 144 -3.06 -12.04 -7.74
C LYS A 144 -1.88 -11.48 -8.54
N ASN A 145 -2.20 -10.80 -9.65
CA ASN A 145 -1.27 -9.98 -10.42
C ASN A 145 -0.01 -10.73 -10.86
N GLU A 146 -0.20 -11.85 -11.56
CA GLU A 146 0.87 -12.72 -12.06
C GLU A 146 1.92 -11.98 -12.88
N MET A 147 1.53 -10.98 -13.67
CA MET A 147 2.45 -10.11 -14.43
C MET A 147 3.57 -9.53 -13.55
N GLU A 148 3.21 -8.98 -12.39
CA GLU A 148 4.17 -8.33 -11.49
C GLU A 148 4.87 -9.38 -10.60
N ALA A 149 4.17 -10.41 -10.15
CA ALA A 149 4.76 -11.49 -9.36
C ALA A 149 5.82 -12.28 -10.15
N SER A 150 5.54 -12.60 -11.42
CA SER A 150 6.51 -13.24 -12.33
C SER A 150 7.70 -12.33 -12.62
N GLY A 151 7.51 -11.02 -12.74
CA GLY A 151 8.61 -10.06 -12.91
C GLY A 151 9.58 -10.06 -11.72
N TYR A 152 9.05 -10.16 -10.49
CA TYR A 152 9.89 -10.36 -9.31
C TYR A 152 10.63 -11.71 -9.32
N ALA A 153 9.99 -12.79 -9.79
CA ALA A 153 10.61 -14.12 -9.84
C ALA A 153 11.76 -14.16 -10.85
N ALA A 154 11.52 -13.70 -12.08
CA ALA A 154 12.51 -13.63 -13.14
C ALA A 154 13.69 -12.71 -12.75
N CYS A 155 13.41 -11.51 -12.24
CA CYS A 155 14.47 -10.57 -11.83
C CYS A 155 15.28 -11.11 -10.64
N LEU A 156 14.63 -11.81 -9.70
CA LEU A 156 15.35 -12.44 -8.59
C LEU A 156 16.26 -13.58 -9.09
N ALA A 157 15.84 -14.36 -10.08
CA ALA A 157 16.67 -15.40 -10.69
C ALA A 157 17.91 -14.80 -11.34
N ASP A 158 17.75 -13.72 -12.12
CA ASP A 158 18.87 -13.00 -12.75
C ASP A 158 19.85 -12.43 -11.72
N LEU A 159 19.34 -11.82 -10.65
CA LEU A 159 20.16 -11.19 -9.61
C LEU A 159 20.93 -12.20 -8.74
N THR A 160 20.44 -13.44 -8.62
CA THR A 160 21.03 -14.46 -7.74
C THR A 160 21.80 -15.54 -8.49
N GLY A 161 21.53 -15.71 -9.79
CA GLY A 161 22.07 -16.82 -10.57
C GLY A 161 21.47 -18.18 -10.16
N GLU A 162 20.30 -18.18 -9.50
CA GLU A 162 19.61 -19.37 -9.00
C GLU A 162 18.20 -19.46 -9.56
N PRO A 163 17.62 -20.67 -9.71
CA PRO A 163 16.22 -20.82 -10.08
C PRO A 163 15.30 -20.25 -9.00
N VAL A 164 14.22 -19.58 -9.41
CA VAL A 164 13.19 -19.03 -8.52
C VAL A 164 11.82 -19.59 -8.86
N HIS A 165 11.12 -20.10 -7.85
CA HIS A 165 9.80 -20.70 -8.01
C HIS A 165 8.69 -19.68 -7.80
N LEU A 166 7.89 -19.41 -8.83
CA LEU A 166 6.64 -18.67 -8.73
C LEU A 166 5.52 -19.63 -8.28
N VAL A 167 5.03 -19.42 -7.07
CA VAL A 167 4.15 -20.37 -6.36
C VAL A 167 2.75 -19.78 -6.14
N PRO A 168 1.71 -20.40 -6.70
CA PRO A 168 0.31 -20.04 -6.42
C PRO A 168 -0.03 -20.18 -4.93
N CYS A 169 -0.72 -19.17 -4.37
CA CYS A 169 -1.10 -19.08 -2.96
C CYS A 169 -2.53 -18.51 -2.80
N PHE A 170 -3.46 -18.99 -3.63
CA PHE A 170 -4.86 -18.54 -3.64
C PHE A 170 -5.64 -19.04 -2.43
N ASP A 171 -6.59 -18.22 -1.94
CA ASP A 171 -7.43 -18.56 -0.79
C ASP A 171 -8.48 -19.62 -1.18
N GLY A 172 -8.64 -20.67 -0.37
CA GLY A 172 -9.57 -21.77 -0.63
C GLY A 172 -9.19 -22.75 -1.76
N GLU A 173 -8.00 -22.60 -2.36
CA GLU A 173 -7.49 -23.48 -3.41
C GLU A 173 -6.41 -24.45 -2.87
N ARG A 174 -5.92 -25.37 -3.72
CA ARG A 174 -4.82 -26.28 -3.36
C ARG A 174 -3.58 -25.47 -2.93
N ALA A 175 -3.03 -25.80 -1.76
CA ALA A 175 -1.77 -25.24 -1.31
C ALA A 175 -0.59 -25.95 -1.99
N PHE A 176 0.30 -25.17 -2.61
CA PHE A 176 1.60 -25.61 -3.14
C PHE A 176 2.74 -25.37 -2.16
N HIS A 177 2.42 -24.98 -0.93
CA HIS A 177 3.38 -24.67 0.11
C HIS A 177 2.91 -25.21 1.45
N ARG A 178 3.86 -25.42 2.37
CA ARG A 178 3.58 -25.72 3.77
C ARG A 178 4.63 -25.11 4.68
N MET A 179 4.33 -25.03 5.97
CA MET A 179 5.30 -24.68 7.00
C MET A 179 5.73 -25.95 7.73
N ASN A 180 7.01 -26.26 7.71
CA ASN A 180 7.61 -27.38 8.43
C ASN A 180 8.61 -26.83 9.46
N GLU A 181 8.31 -26.98 10.76
CA GLU A 181 9.14 -26.42 11.87
C GLU A 181 9.54 -24.95 11.69
N GLY A 182 8.64 -24.15 11.11
CA GLY A 182 8.85 -22.73 10.81
C GLY A 182 9.63 -22.44 9.53
N VAL A 183 10.06 -23.45 8.77
CA VAL A 183 10.65 -23.31 7.43
C VAL A 183 9.55 -23.42 6.38
N LEU A 184 9.55 -22.53 5.40
CA LEU A 184 8.66 -22.61 4.24
C LEU A 184 9.16 -23.73 3.31
N GLU A 185 8.28 -24.65 2.92
CA GLU A 185 8.55 -25.65 1.90
C GLU A 185 7.55 -25.50 0.75
N VAL A 186 7.98 -25.81 -0.49
CA VAL A 186 7.14 -25.75 -1.70
C VAL A 186 7.10 -27.10 -2.41
N ASP A 187 5.93 -27.47 -2.92
CA ASP A 187 5.64 -28.75 -3.58
C ASP A 187 6.06 -28.72 -5.06
N LEU A 188 7.28 -29.14 -5.35
CA LEU A 188 7.73 -29.36 -6.74
C LEU A 188 7.42 -30.79 -7.16
N GLU A 189 6.33 -30.95 -7.91
CA GLU A 189 5.94 -32.23 -8.52
C GLU A 189 5.79 -33.39 -7.51
N GLY A 190 5.31 -33.10 -6.30
CA GLY A 190 5.13 -34.08 -5.22
C GLY A 190 6.28 -34.10 -4.20
N SER A 191 7.37 -33.37 -4.45
CA SER A 191 8.51 -33.25 -3.53
C SER A 191 8.55 -31.88 -2.88
N PHE A 192 8.45 -31.85 -1.55
CA PHE A 192 8.58 -30.61 -0.78
C PHE A 192 10.04 -30.24 -0.60
N ILE A 193 10.44 -29.10 -1.17
CA ILE A 193 11.79 -28.54 -1.00
C ILE A 193 11.78 -27.34 -0.04
N PRO A 194 12.83 -27.15 0.77
CA PRO A 194 12.92 -25.99 1.65
C PRO A 194 13.19 -24.71 0.85
N ILE A 195 12.58 -23.61 1.27
CA ILE A 195 12.77 -22.26 0.73
C ILE A 195 13.38 -21.37 1.81
N ARG A 196 14.56 -20.82 1.54
CA ARG A 196 15.24 -19.91 2.47
C ARG A 196 14.66 -18.51 2.45
N GLY A 197 14.17 -18.07 1.30
CA GLY A 197 13.63 -16.73 1.10
C GLY A 197 12.51 -16.70 0.07
N ALA A 198 11.42 -16.01 0.39
CA ALA A 198 10.30 -15.81 -0.49
C ALA A 198 9.86 -14.34 -0.52
N LEU A 199 9.75 -13.76 -1.72
CA LEU A 199 9.03 -12.50 -1.89
C LEU A 199 7.53 -12.83 -1.86
N ARG A 200 6.81 -12.20 -0.94
CA ARG A 200 5.39 -12.43 -0.72
C ARG A 200 4.57 -11.38 -1.46
N TYR A 201 3.93 -11.82 -2.54
CA TYR A 201 2.89 -11.12 -3.28
C TYR A 201 1.49 -11.72 -2.99
N VAL A 202 1.29 -12.22 -1.76
CA VAL A 202 -0.01 -12.69 -1.27
C VAL A 202 -0.72 -11.54 -0.58
N THR A 203 -1.89 -11.16 -1.07
CA THR A 203 -2.48 -9.85 -0.79
C THR A 203 -3.84 -9.90 -0.11
N GLN A 204 -4.69 -10.86 -0.43
CA GLN A 204 -6.03 -10.99 0.13
C GLN A 204 -5.91 -11.89 1.35
N ARG A 205 -6.26 -11.46 2.58
CA ARG A 205 -6.24 -12.26 3.83
C ARG A 205 -5.03 -13.19 4.04
N PRO A 206 -3.77 -12.75 3.80
CA PRO A 206 -2.62 -13.65 3.69
C PRO A 206 -2.28 -14.41 4.99
N TRP A 207 -2.80 -13.96 6.14
CA TRP A 207 -2.62 -14.57 7.46
C TRP A 207 -3.31 -15.92 7.65
N ASN A 208 -4.21 -16.33 6.74
CA ASN A 208 -4.84 -17.66 6.78
C ASN A 208 -4.05 -18.74 6.01
N ARG A 209 -3.00 -18.37 5.28
CA ARG A 209 -2.13 -19.28 4.51
C ARG A 209 -0.66 -19.23 4.93
N LEU A 210 -0.24 -18.11 5.53
CA LEU A 210 1.13 -17.91 5.98
C LEU A 210 1.14 -17.46 7.45
N PRO A 211 2.05 -18.00 8.28
CA PRO A 211 2.12 -17.64 9.69
C PRO A 211 2.65 -16.22 9.88
N ALA A 212 2.32 -15.59 11.01
CA ALA A 212 2.83 -14.28 11.40
C ALA A 212 4.38 -14.20 11.35
N LEU A 213 5.03 -15.29 11.76
CA LEU A 213 6.49 -15.44 11.86
C LEU A 213 6.95 -16.73 11.19
N SER A 214 8.16 -16.70 10.65
CA SER A 214 8.80 -17.81 9.94
C SER A 214 10.32 -17.75 10.15
N ARG A 215 10.99 -18.90 10.07
CA ARG A 215 12.45 -19.01 10.00
C ARG A 215 12.97 -18.66 8.60
N SER A 216 12.26 -19.10 7.56
CA SER A 216 12.48 -18.61 6.19
C SER A 216 12.14 -17.12 6.12
N LEU A 217 12.90 -16.35 5.33
CA LEU A 217 12.58 -14.96 5.07
C LEU A 217 11.31 -14.88 4.20
N ILE A 218 10.20 -14.42 4.77
CA ILE A 218 9.01 -14.03 4.01
C ILE A 218 9.02 -12.50 3.92
N TYR A 219 9.08 -11.94 2.71
CA TYR A 219 9.24 -10.50 2.48
C TYR A 219 7.99 -9.84 1.87
N ASN A 220 7.26 -8.96 2.55
CA ASN A 220 7.28 -8.71 4.00
C ASN A 220 6.62 -9.86 4.78
N PRO A 221 6.96 -10.06 6.08
CA PRO A 221 6.28 -11.01 6.94
C PRO A 221 4.81 -10.67 7.13
N ILE A 222 4.00 -11.67 7.46
CA ILE A 222 2.58 -11.49 7.81
C ILE A 222 2.41 -10.61 9.04
N LEU A 223 3.37 -10.61 9.97
CA LEU A 223 3.41 -9.65 11.07
C LEU A 223 3.24 -8.19 10.60
N ALA A 224 3.90 -7.79 9.51
CA ALA A 224 3.77 -6.43 8.97
C ALA A 224 2.37 -6.16 8.39
N CYS A 225 1.69 -7.19 7.87
CA CYS A 225 0.28 -7.08 7.46
C CYS A 225 -0.61 -6.80 8.66
N LEU A 226 -0.48 -7.62 9.70
CA LEU A 226 -1.27 -7.52 10.92
C LEU A 226 -1.02 -6.20 11.65
N ALA A 227 0.23 -5.72 11.68
CA ALA A 227 0.68 -4.49 12.32
C ALA A 227 0.13 -3.19 11.70
N GLY A 228 -0.43 -3.27 10.48
CA GLY A 228 -1.03 -2.11 9.82
C GLY A 228 -0.96 -2.16 8.29
N GLY A 229 0.00 -2.89 7.73
CA GLY A 229 0.21 -2.93 6.27
C GLY A 229 -0.92 -3.61 5.49
N ARG A 230 -1.84 -4.32 6.15
CA ARG A 230 -3.14 -4.79 5.62
C ARG A 230 -4.25 -4.80 6.68
N ASN A 231 -4.04 -4.09 7.78
CA ASN A 231 -4.98 -3.97 8.87
C ASN A 231 -5.17 -2.48 9.14
N LYS A 232 -6.18 -1.89 8.52
CA LYS A 232 -6.42 -0.44 8.59
C LYS A 232 -6.64 0.03 10.03
N ALA A 233 -7.20 -0.82 10.90
CA ALA A 233 -7.51 -0.45 12.28
C ALA A 233 -6.22 -0.31 13.09
N LEU A 234 -5.32 -1.28 12.95
CA LEU A 234 -4.02 -1.21 13.63
C LEU A 234 -3.08 -0.17 12.99
N ALA A 235 -3.22 0.10 11.69
CA ALA A 235 -2.53 1.21 11.02
C ALA A 235 -2.92 2.56 11.63
N ALA A 236 -4.22 2.82 11.82
CA ALA A 236 -4.70 4.06 12.44
C ALA A 236 -4.07 4.26 13.83
N ARG A 237 -4.08 3.22 14.67
CA ARG A 237 -3.41 3.25 15.99
C ARG A 237 -1.90 3.48 15.88
N ALA A 238 -1.23 2.85 14.91
CA ALA A 238 0.20 3.04 14.69
C ALA A 238 0.53 4.49 14.30
N TYR A 239 -0.29 5.11 13.46
CA TYR A 239 -0.12 6.51 13.04
C TYR A 239 -0.33 7.48 14.22
N GLU A 240 -1.33 7.25 15.06
CA GLU A 240 -1.54 8.07 16.25
C GLU A 240 -0.39 7.99 17.25
N LEU A 241 0.13 6.79 17.51
CA LEU A 241 1.30 6.61 18.37
C LEU A 241 2.51 7.35 17.78
N PHE A 242 2.76 7.20 16.47
CA PHE A 242 3.84 7.91 15.79
C PHE A 242 3.69 9.43 15.91
N ASN A 243 2.49 9.96 15.68
CA ASN A 243 2.21 11.39 15.77
C ASN A 243 2.38 11.91 17.21
N GLY A 244 1.93 11.15 18.22
CA GLY A 244 2.11 11.50 19.63
C GLY A 244 3.59 11.51 20.04
N GLU A 245 4.37 10.51 19.61
CA GLU A 245 5.82 10.41 19.86
C GLU A 245 6.60 11.55 19.19
N ASN A 246 6.14 12.06 18.05
CA ASN A 246 6.84 13.06 17.24
C ASN A 246 6.24 14.46 17.33
N ALA A 247 5.24 14.70 18.18
CA ALA A 247 4.54 15.98 18.28
C ALA A 247 5.49 17.18 18.50
N ARG A 248 6.54 16.99 19.32
CA ARG A 248 7.55 18.03 19.61
C ARG A 248 8.52 18.28 18.45
N ASN A 249 8.62 17.35 17.51
CA ASN A 249 9.53 17.41 16.37
C ASN A 249 8.85 17.99 15.11
N GLY A 250 7.55 18.32 15.17
CA GLY A 250 6.78 18.80 14.02
C GLY A 250 6.52 17.74 12.93
N VAL A 251 7.06 16.52 13.08
CA VAL A 251 6.83 15.41 12.14
C VAL A 251 5.48 14.77 12.41
N HIS A 252 4.63 14.70 11.38
CA HIS A 252 3.26 14.24 11.51
C HIS A 252 2.78 13.48 10.26
N ILE A 253 2.10 12.35 10.47
CA ILE A 253 1.36 11.62 9.45
C ILE A 253 -0.01 12.25 9.31
N HIS A 254 -0.28 12.87 8.17
CA HIS A 254 -1.57 13.46 7.86
C HIS A 254 -2.52 12.38 7.37
N THR A 255 -3.58 12.14 8.11
CA THR A 255 -4.68 11.23 7.72
C THR A 255 -6.00 11.99 7.85
N PRO A 256 -7.05 11.59 7.10
CA PRO A 256 -8.39 12.08 7.41
C PRO A 256 -8.76 11.57 8.81
N ARG A 257 -9.59 12.32 9.54
CA ARG A 257 -10.07 11.90 10.86
C ARG A 257 -10.63 10.48 10.76
N THR A 258 -10.13 9.57 11.59
CA THR A 258 -10.44 8.15 11.48
C THR A 258 -10.83 7.63 12.85
N TYR A 259 -11.97 6.95 12.93
CA TYR A 259 -12.46 6.22 14.10
C TYR A 259 -12.33 4.74 13.80
N TRP A 260 -11.58 4.01 14.62
CA TRP A 260 -11.38 2.56 14.50
C TRP A 260 -12.09 1.84 15.65
N ASP A 261 -12.27 0.52 15.50
CA ASP A 261 -12.98 -0.33 16.47
C ASP A 261 -14.49 -0.03 16.57
N VAL A 262 -15.04 0.53 15.50
CA VAL A 262 -16.46 0.87 15.39
C VAL A 262 -17.27 -0.41 15.16
N SER A 263 -18.21 -0.71 16.04
CA SER A 263 -19.17 -1.79 15.80
C SER A 263 -20.19 -1.37 14.74
N ARG A 264 -20.81 -2.35 14.07
CA ARG A 264 -21.81 -2.08 13.02
C ARG A 264 -22.92 -1.14 13.49
N ASP A 265 -23.42 -1.35 14.70
CA ASP A 265 -24.57 -0.61 15.26
C ASP A 265 -24.22 0.86 15.60
N GLU A 266 -22.93 1.17 15.78
CA GLU A 266 -22.46 2.52 16.06
C GLU A 266 -22.22 3.35 14.79
N ILE A 267 -22.20 2.74 13.61
CA ILE A 267 -21.85 3.40 12.35
C ILE A 267 -22.73 4.62 12.07
N PRO A 268 -24.07 4.56 12.18
CA PRO A 268 -24.93 5.73 11.94
C PRO A 268 -24.58 6.92 12.84
N LEU A 269 -24.22 6.67 14.11
CA LEU A 269 -23.83 7.72 15.06
C LEU A 269 -22.53 8.41 14.62
N TRP A 270 -21.55 7.64 14.12
CA TRP A 270 -20.29 8.20 13.64
C TRP A 270 -20.45 8.98 12.32
N ILE A 271 -21.33 8.51 11.42
CA ILE A 271 -21.66 9.26 10.19
C ILE A 271 -22.35 10.58 10.54
N ALA A 272 -23.32 10.56 11.46
CA ALA A 272 -23.98 11.78 11.94
C ALA A 272 -22.97 12.74 12.61
N HIS A 273 -22.05 12.21 13.42
CA HIS A 273 -20.98 13.00 14.04
C HIS A 273 -20.05 13.67 13.02
N LEU A 274 -19.87 13.07 11.85
CA LEU A 274 -19.12 13.63 10.72
C LEU A 274 -19.96 14.55 9.81
N GLY A 275 -21.17 14.94 10.25
CA GLY A 275 -22.05 15.83 9.49
C GLY A 275 -22.78 15.14 8.34
N GLY A 276 -23.02 13.82 8.43
CA GLY A 276 -23.76 13.05 7.44
C GLY A 276 -22.90 12.48 6.30
N PHE A 277 -21.65 12.94 6.16
CA PHE A 277 -20.70 12.42 5.17
C PHE A 277 -19.64 11.56 5.85
N GLY A 278 -19.28 10.42 5.24
CA GLY A 278 -18.21 9.58 5.77
C GLY A 278 -17.80 8.45 4.85
N VAL A 279 -16.76 7.72 5.22
CA VAL A 279 -16.31 6.52 4.52
C VAL A 279 -16.21 5.38 5.51
N ILE A 280 -16.98 4.33 5.29
CA ILE A 280 -16.93 3.09 6.06
C ILE A 280 -15.96 2.14 5.37
N LYS A 281 -15.04 1.54 6.14
CA LYS A 281 -14.06 0.57 5.62
C LYS A 281 -14.05 -0.70 6.45
N VAL A 282 -14.13 -1.84 5.77
CA VAL A 282 -13.77 -3.14 6.34
C VAL A 282 -12.25 -3.16 6.54
N PRO A 283 -11.73 -3.33 7.78
CA PRO A 283 -10.32 -3.05 8.09
C PRO A 283 -9.32 -3.93 7.35
N TYR A 284 -9.74 -5.12 6.95
CA TYR A 284 -8.88 -6.19 6.42
C TYR A 284 -9.02 -6.39 4.91
N SER A 285 -9.97 -5.70 4.28
CA SER A 285 -10.22 -5.76 2.83
C SER A 285 -9.21 -4.89 2.05
N ASN A 286 -9.01 -5.22 0.78
CA ASN A 286 -8.06 -4.55 -0.11
C ASN A 286 -8.68 -4.26 -1.49
N ALA A 287 -7.93 -3.53 -2.34
CA ALA A 287 -8.31 -3.27 -3.74
C ALA A 287 -9.67 -2.57 -3.92
N GLY A 288 -10.05 -1.69 -2.98
CA GLY A 288 -11.32 -0.98 -3.01
C GLY A 288 -12.53 -1.80 -2.55
N GLN A 289 -12.35 -3.08 -2.24
CA GLN A 289 -13.44 -3.89 -1.68
C GLN A 289 -13.68 -3.51 -0.23
N GLY A 290 -14.96 -3.51 0.18
CA GLY A 290 -15.34 -3.16 1.54
C GLY A 290 -15.05 -1.70 1.89
N VAL A 291 -15.11 -0.79 0.91
CA VAL A 291 -15.08 0.65 1.11
C VAL A 291 -16.41 1.21 0.63
N TYR A 292 -17.10 1.92 1.52
CA TYR A 292 -18.42 2.48 1.27
C TYR A 292 -18.36 3.97 1.55
N THR A 293 -18.57 4.77 0.51
CA THR A 293 -18.72 6.22 0.63
C THR A 293 -20.17 6.53 0.98
N ILE A 294 -20.37 7.35 2.02
CA ILE A 294 -21.67 7.75 2.52
C ILE A 294 -21.79 9.25 2.30
N THR A 295 -22.67 9.62 1.39
CA THR A 295 -23.06 11.00 1.09
C THR A 295 -24.57 11.22 1.17
N ARG A 296 -25.37 10.15 1.29
CA ARG A 296 -26.81 10.20 1.52
C ARG A 296 -27.27 9.07 2.43
N GLU A 297 -28.45 9.24 3.04
CA GLU A 297 -29.04 8.22 3.94
C GLU A 297 -29.25 6.87 3.25
N SER A 298 -29.65 6.88 1.96
CA SER A 298 -29.86 5.65 1.20
C SER A 298 -28.61 4.78 1.07
N GLU A 299 -27.42 5.39 0.94
CA GLU A 299 -26.15 4.65 0.89
C GLU A 299 -25.80 4.04 2.26
N LEU A 300 -26.16 4.74 3.35
CA LEU A 300 -26.01 4.22 4.70
C LEU A 300 -26.97 3.05 4.96
N GLU A 301 -28.24 3.19 4.58
CA GLU A 301 -29.24 2.12 4.67
C GLU A 301 -28.82 0.87 3.87
N GLU A 302 -28.31 1.07 2.65
CA GLU A 302 -27.80 -0.02 1.81
C GLU A 302 -26.66 -0.76 2.50
N PHE A 303 -25.67 -0.03 3.03
CA PHE A 303 -24.58 -0.62 3.79
C PHE A 303 -25.10 -1.38 5.02
N MET A 304 -26.02 -0.77 5.78
CA MET A 304 -26.61 -1.35 6.99
C MET A 304 -27.48 -2.56 6.69
N SER A 305 -27.97 -2.74 5.47
CA SER A 305 -28.70 -3.94 5.02
C SER A 305 -27.79 -5.07 4.51
N THR A 306 -26.53 -4.76 4.15
CA THR A 306 -25.59 -5.72 3.57
C THR A 306 -24.97 -6.62 4.64
N VAL A 307 -24.89 -7.94 4.39
CA VAL A 307 -24.20 -8.86 5.30
C VAL A 307 -22.69 -8.68 5.20
N GLN A 308 -22.03 -8.50 6.34
CA GLN A 308 -20.58 -8.28 6.44
C GLN A 308 -19.92 -9.50 7.07
N GLY A 309 -18.68 -9.80 6.66
CA GLY A 309 -17.91 -10.94 7.18
C GLY A 309 -17.09 -10.64 8.45
N TYR A 310 -17.03 -9.37 8.85
CA TYR A 310 -16.34 -8.88 10.03
C TYR A 310 -17.27 -7.95 10.82
N ASP A 311 -17.05 -7.86 12.13
CA ASP A 311 -17.92 -7.13 13.05
C ASP A 311 -17.37 -5.75 13.46
N ARG A 312 -16.10 -5.49 13.12
CA ARG A 312 -15.42 -4.22 13.39
C ARG A 312 -15.10 -3.47 12.11
N PHE A 313 -15.34 -2.17 12.14
CA PHE A 313 -15.18 -1.26 11.02
C PHE A 313 -14.28 -0.09 11.38
N ILE A 314 -13.92 0.66 10.34
CA ILE A 314 -13.35 1.99 10.46
C ILE A 314 -14.30 2.98 9.80
N VAL A 315 -14.58 4.08 10.49
CA VAL A 315 -15.29 5.22 9.93
C VAL A 315 -14.30 6.36 9.78
N GLN A 316 -14.09 6.81 8.55
CA GLN A 316 -13.14 7.86 8.21
C GLN A 316 -13.88 9.06 7.62
N ALA A 317 -13.41 10.26 7.94
CA ALA A 317 -13.87 11.49 7.32
C ALA A 317 -13.70 11.42 5.80
N LEU A 318 -14.80 11.65 5.10
CA LEU A 318 -14.87 11.76 3.66
C LEU A 318 -14.21 13.04 3.20
N ILE A 319 -13.28 12.90 2.26
CA ILE A 319 -12.70 14.00 1.50
C ILE A 319 -13.47 14.03 0.19
N GLY A 320 -14.28 15.05 0.00
CA GLY A 320 -15.12 15.25 -1.18
C GLY A 320 -14.87 16.63 -1.80
N ASN A 321 -15.94 17.20 -2.36
CA ASN A 321 -15.94 18.59 -2.80
C ASN A 321 -15.98 19.54 -1.59
N SER A 322 -15.59 20.80 -1.78
CA SER A 322 -15.81 21.86 -0.79
C SER A 322 -17.26 22.01 -0.31
N SER A 323 -18.24 21.69 -1.16
CA SER A 323 -19.68 21.73 -0.85
C SER A 323 -20.19 20.50 -0.11
N TRP A 324 -19.49 19.36 -0.19
CA TRP A 324 -19.87 18.11 0.46
C TRP A 324 -18.63 17.31 0.88
N SER A 325 -18.26 17.47 2.15
CA SER A 325 -17.15 16.78 2.81
C SER A 325 -17.53 16.58 4.27
N SER A 326 -16.90 15.61 4.95
CA SER A 326 -17.16 15.44 6.38
C SER A 326 -16.81 16.68 7.20
N GLU A 327 -17.64 16.92 8.19
CA GLU A 327 -17.39 17.90 9.23
C GLU A 327 -16.50 17.27 10.31
N THR A 328 -15.42 17.96 10.67
CA THR A 328 -14.55 17.53 11.76
C THR A 328 -14.23 18.73 12.66
N HIS A 329 -14.08 18.48 13.96
CA HIS A 329 -13.47 19.45 14.87
C HIS A 329 -11.97 19.54 14.53
N GLY A 330 -11.61 20.48 13.64
CA GLY A 330 -10.24 20.66 13.16
C GLY A 330 -10.18 20.92 11.65
N SER A 331 -9.24 20.27 10.97
CA SER A 331 -9.01 20.45 9.54
C SER A 331 -10.01 19.66 8.69
N ARG A 332 -10.86 20.39 7.95
CA ARG A 332 -11.62 19.84 6.81
C ARG A 332 -10.71 19.78 5.59
N PHE A 333 -10.81 18.68 4.84
CA PHE A 333 -10.04 18.44 3.63
C PHE A 333 -10.97 18.35 2.42
N PHE A 334 -10.50 18.88 1.29
CA PHE A 334 -11.20 18.86 0.01
C PHE A 334 -10.25 18.37 -1.07
N HIS A 335 -10.77 17.65 -2.05
CA HIS A 335 -9.96 17.21 -3.18
C HIS A 335 -9.43 18.40 -3.99
N VAL A 336 -8.13 18.38 -4.31
CA VAL A 336 -7.58 19.25 -5.37
C VAL A 336 -7.99 18.71 -6.74
N GLY A 337 -7.98 17.38 -6.89
CA GLY A 337 -8.31 16.71 -8.14
C GLY A 337 -7.28 16.92 -9.25
N THR A 338 -7.63 16.51 -10.47
CA THR A 338 -6.86 16.78 -11.68
C THR A 338 -6.95 18.24 -12.08
N VAL A 339 -6.00 18.71 -12.88
CA VAL A 339 -6.16 19.95 -13.65
C VAL A 339 -7.42 19.80 -14.53
N PRO A 340 -8.29 20.83 -14.61
CA PRO A 340 -9.49 20.78 -15.43
C PRO A 340 -9.16 20.38 -16.87
N ASP A 341 -9.95 19.47 -17.44
CA ASP A 341 -9.81 19.12 -18.84
C ASP A 341 -10.47 20.16 -19.78
N LYS A 342 -10.55 19.87 -21.09
CA LYS A 342 -11.15 20.79 -22.07
C LYS A 342 -12.64 21.05 -21.85
N ARG A 343 -13.33 20.19 -21.10
CA ARG A 343 -14.74 20.35 -20.70
C ARG A 343 -14.89 21.03 -19.35
N GLY A 344 -13.78 21.34 -18.67
CA GLY A 344 -13.76 21.86 -17.31
C GLY A 344 -13.88 20.77 -16.24
N ASP A 345 -13.83 19.49 -16.63
CA ASP A 345 -14.02 18.38 -15.70
C ASP A 345 -12.79 18.24 -14.79
N ILE A 346 -13.03 18.19 -13.48
CA ILE A 346 -12.03 17.85 -12.46
C ILE A 346 -12.33 16.45 -11.94
N HIS A 347 -11.37 15.55 -12.01
CA HIS A 347 -11.51 14.20 -11.46
C HIS A 347 -10.75 14.08 -10.14
N VAL A 348 -11.28 13.30 -9.20
CA VAL A 348 -10.46 12.82 -8.08
C VAL A 348 -9.34 11.96 -8.63
N ALA A 349 -8.12 12.23 -8.17
CA ALA A 349 -6.96 11.40 -8.43
C ALA A 349 -6.22 11.11 -7.13
N ASP A 350 -5.80 9.86 -6.96
CA ASP A 350 -4.86 9.48 -5.92
C ASP A 350 -3.47 9.25 -6.48
N LEU A 351 -2.48 9.27 -5.60
CA LEU A 351 -1.10 8.92 -5.88
C LEU A 351 -0.77 7.65 -5.09
N ARG A 352 -0.39 6.59 -5.80
CA ARG A 352 0.23 5.42 -5.17
C ARG A 352 1.74 5.61 -5.18
N PHE A 353 2.31 5.74 -3.99
CA PHE A 353 3.74 5.93 -3.81
C PHE A 353 4.37 4.71 -3.14
N MET A 354 5.29 4.05 -3.84
CA MET A 354 6.00 2.87 -3.34
C MET A 354 7.41 3.22 -2.87
N VAL A 355 7.79 2.69 -1.72
CA VAL A 355 9.11 2.84 -1.13
C VAL A 355 9.69 1.48 -0.73
N GLY A 356 11.02 1.40 -0.78
CA GLY A 356 11.81 0.31 -0.24
C GLY A 356 12.66 0.83 0.91
N GLY A 357 12.93 -0.02 1.90
CA GLY A 357 13.85 0.25 3.01
C GLY A 357 14.98 -0.76 3.03
N GLY A 358 16.22 -0.27 2.99
CA GLY A 358 17.43 -1.08 2.94
C GLY A 358 18.48 -0.62 3.96
N PRO A 359 19.71 -1.16 3.91
CA PRO A 359 20.80 -0.77 4.80
C PRO A 359 21.13 0.74 4.79
N ASN A 360 20.80 1.44 3.69
CA ASN A 360 21.05 2.87 3.50
C ASN A 360 19.80 3.74 3.75
N GLY A 361 18.80 3.21 4.47
CA GLY A 361 17.52 3.89 4.71
C GLY A 361 16.50 3.68 3.59
N PHE A 362 15.56 4.61 3.47
CA PHE A 362 14.49 4.54 2.49
C PHE A 362 14.93 5.00 1.09
N PHE A 363 14.27 4.45 0.07
CA PHE A 363 14.38 4.89 -1.32
C PHE A 363 13.03 4.77 -2.06
N PRO A 364 12.74 5.65 -3.03
CA PRO A 364 11.54 5.53 -3.86
C PRO A 364 11.70 4.37 -4.85
N VAL A 365 10.61 3.64 -5.05
CA VAL A 365 10.58 2.40 -5.84
C VAL A 365 9.75 2.57 -7.10
N ALA A 366 8.52 3.06 -6.96
CA ALA A 366 7.60 3.33 -8.07
C ALA A 366 6.56 4.36 -7.63
N VAL A 367 6.00 5.09 -8.58
CA VAL A 367 4.90 6.02 -8.32
C VAL A 367 4.01 6.13 -9.55
N TYR A 368 2.71 6.13 -9.35
CA TYR A 368 1.71 6.29 -10.39
C TYR A 368 0.42 6.85 -9.77
N ALA A 369 -0.47 7.38 -10.61
CA ALA A 369 -1.73 7.92 -10.15
C ALA A 369 -2.92 7.18 -10.77
N ARG A 370 -4.06 7.24 -10.08
CA ARG A 370 -5.31 6.66 -10.56
C ARG A 370 -6.40 7.71 -10.45
N ARG A 371 -7.21 7.86 -11.49
CA ARG A 371 -8.36 8.77 -11.47
C ARG A 371 -9.69 8.03 -11.26
N ALA A 372 -10.65 8.73 -10.67
CA ALA A 372 -12.03 8.29 -10.61
C ALA A 372 -12.68 8.24 -12.00
N ARG A 373 -13.78 7.49 -12.11
CA ARG A 373 -14.48 7.27 -13.38
C ARG A 373 -15.23 8.52 -13.84
N LEU A 374 -15.96 9.14 -12.94
CA LEU A 374 -16.72 10.37 -13.19
C LEU A 374 -16.00 11.58 -12.58
N PRO A 375 -16.23 12.79 -13.13
CA PRO A 375 -15.74 14.03 -12.54
C PRO A 375 -16.39 14.27 -11.17
N LEU A 376 -15.69 15.03 -10.31
CA LEU A 376 -16.16 15.40 -8.99
C LEU A 376 -17.24 16.49 -9.11
N ALA A 377 -18.49 16.13 -8.85
CA ALA A 377 -19.61 17.07 -8.91
C ALA A 377 -19.53 18.13 -7.81
N GLU A 378 -20.02 19.34 -8.13
CA GLU A 378 -20.23 20.41 -7.14
C GLU A 378 -21.47 20.14 -6.29
N ASP A 379 -22.57 19.69 -6.91
CA ASP A 379 -23.78 19.27 -6.19
C ASP A 379 -23.87 17.74 -6.14
N ILE A 380 -23.77 17.18 -4.94
CA ILE A 380 -23.86 15.74 -4.71
C ILE A 380 -25.24 15.19 -5.04
N GLU A 381 -26.31 15.99 -4.92
CA GLU A 381 -27.69 15.53 -5.14
C GLU A 381 -27.95 15.17 -6.61
N SER A 382 -27.25 15.83 -7.52
CA SER A 382 -27.29 15.58 -8.97
C SER A 382 -26.46 14.38 -9.42
N ALA A 383 -25.55 13.88 -8.57
CA ALA A 383 -24.63 12.81 -8.93
C ALA A 383 -25.28 11.42 -8.82
N PRO A 384 -24.93 10.47 -9.70
CA PRO A 384 -25.55 9.13 -9.72
C PRO A 384 -25.14 8.28 -8.50
N ASP A 385 -23.84 8.23 -8.19
CA ASP A 385 -23.29 7.51 -7.05
C ASP A 385 -21.96 8.14 -6.62
N SER A 386 -21.72 8.25 -5.32
CA SER A 386 -20.52 8.91 -4.79
C SER A 386 -19.22 8.15 -5.12
N TRP A 387 -19.28 6.82 -5.17
CA TRP A 387 -18.14 5.95 -5.45
C TRP A 387 -17.56 6.14 -6.85
N SER A 388 -18.39 6.44 -7.85
CA SER A 388 -17.93 6.70 -9.22
C SER A 388 -17.04 7.93 -9.35
N MET A 389 -17.18 8.89 -8.43
CA MET A 389 -16.44 10.16 -8.40
C MET A 389 -15.25 10.11 -7.42
N LEU A 390 -15.33 9.29 -6.36
CA LEU A 390 -14.29 9.20 -5.33
C LEU A 390 -13.39 7.96 -5.48
N GLY A 391 -13.93 6.88 -6.05
CA GLY A 391 -13.28 5.58 -6.18
C GLY A 391 -12.24 5.55 -7.30
N THR A 392 -10.96 5.50 -6.92
CA THR A 392 -9.81 5.48 -7.84
C THR A 392 -9.29 4.06 -8.14
N ASN A 393 -9.85 3.03 -7.50
CA ASN A 393 -9.42 1.65 -7.68
C ASN A 393 -9.57 1.19 -9.14
N LEU A 394 -8.52 0.55 -9.68
CA LEU A 394 -8.53 0.07 -11.07
C LEU A 394 -9.12 -1.33 -11.21
N SER A 395 -9.18 -2.11 -10.13
CA SER A 395 -9.61 -3.50 -10.18
C SER A 395 -11.08 -3.63 -10.54
N ILE A 396 -11.38 -4.34 -11.63
CA ILE A 396 -12.72 -4.69 -12.05
C ILE A 396 -12.91 -6.20 -11.79
N ARG A 397 -13.98 -6.57 -11.09
CA ARG A 397 -14.34 -7.99 -10.92
C ARG A 397 -15.04 -8.49 -12.19
N ARG A 398 -14.62 -9.63 -12.73
CA ARG A 398 -15.28 -10.34 -13.83
C ARG A 398 -15.67 -11.75 -13.40
N GLU A 399 -16.58 -12.40 -14.13
CA GLU A 399 -16.87 -13.82 -13.94
C GLU A 399 -15.57 -14.63 -14.13
N GLY A 400 -15.03 -15.20 -13.04
CA GLY A 400 -13.80 -16.01 -13.05
C GLY A 400 -12.50 -15.29 -12.66
N GLY A 401 -12.51 -13.98 -12.35
CA GLY A 401 -11.28 -13.30 -11.92
C GLY A 401 -11.33 -11.79 -11.80
N TRP A 402 -10.15 -11.19 -11.97
CA TRP A 402 -9.90 -9.76 -11.83
C TRP A 402 -9.33 -9.20 -13.13
N ASP A 403 -9.81 -8.02 -13.51
CA ASP A 403 -9.27 -7.21 -14.60
C ASP A 403 -8.87 -5.81 -14.07
N SER A 404 -8.25 -4.98 -14.91
CA SER A 404 -7.83 -3.62 -14.55
C SER A 404 -8.27 -2.59 -15.58
N ASP A 405 -8.91 -1.53 -15.13
CA ASP A 405 -9.24 -0.35 -15.95
C ASP A 405 -8.00 0.51 -16.20
N THR A 406 -7.27 0.21 -17.27
CA THR A 406 -6.02 0.91 -17.59
C THR A 406 -6.22 2.33 -18.12
N ASP A 407 -7.44 2.73 -18.49
CA ASP A 407 -7.75 4.07 -19.01
C ASP A 407 -7.84 5.13 -17.91
N ARG A 408 -8.01 4.68 -16.67
CA ARG A 408 -7.95 5.49 -15.45
C ARG A 408 -6.58 5.52 -14.80
N LEU A 409 -5.63 4.73 -15.31
CA LEU A 409 -4.23 4.81 -14.91
C LEU A 409 -3.58 6.04 -15.54
N LEU A 410 -2.98 6.88 -14.69
CA LEU A 410 -2.19 8.04 -15.07
C LEU A 410 -0.72 7.72 -14.77
N LEU A 411 0.07 7.59 -15.82
CA LEU A 411 1.49 7.27 -15.70
C LEU A 411 2.28 8.51 -15.27
N MET A 412 3.50 8.29 -14.80
CA MET A 412 4.44 9.38 -14.51
C MET A 412 5.22 9.80 -15.76
N ASP A 413 4.55 9.77 -16.90
CA ASP A 413 5.13 10.06 -18.21
C ASP A 413 4.90 11.53 -18.62
N THR A 414 5.50 11.93 -19.74
CA THR A 414 5.37 13.29 -20.27
C THR A 414 3.94 13.68 -20.69
N ARG A 415 3.01 12.73 -20.81
CA ARG A 415 1.65 12.96 -21.31
C ARG A 415 0.64 13.12 -20.18
N ASP A 416 0.74 12.30 -19.15
CA ASP A 416 -0.25 12.23 -18.08
C ASP A 416 0.11 13.11 -16.89
N PHE A 417 1.42 13.26 -16.60
CA PHE A 417 1.89 13.91 -15.38
C PHE A 417 1.31 15.32 -15.18
N GLY A 418 1.26 16.11 -16.27
CA GLY A 418 0.73 17.48 -16.23
C GLY A 418 -0.74 17.57 -15.83
N ARG A 419 -1.52 16.48 -15.96
CA ARG A 419 -2.93 16.43 -15.56
C ARG A 419 -3.11 16.39 -14.04
N LEU A 420 -2.08 16.03 -13.28
CA LEU A 420 -2.16 15.90 -11.82
C LEU A 420 -1.93 17.23 -11.09
N GLY A 421 -1.33 18.22 -11.76
CA GLY A 421 -1.00 19.50 -11.13
C GLY A 421 0.03 19.40 -10.00
N LEU A 422 0.85 18.35 -9.99
CA LEU A 422 1.86 18.07 -8.97
C LEU A 422 3.24 18.62 -9.39
N GLY A 423 4.01 19.05 -8.39
CA GLY A 423 5.39 19.50 -8.51
C GLY A 423 6.36 18.70 -7.63
N LEU A 424 7.64 19.09 -7.66
CA LEU A 424 8.70 18.38 -6.92
C LEU A 424 8.44 18.32 -5.41
N ASP A 425 7.94 19.41 -4.83
CA ASP A 425 7.68 19.50 -3.40
C ASP A 425 6.54 18.57 -2.95
N ASP A 426 5.52 18.38 -3.81
CA ASP A 426 4.44 17.42 -3.54
C ASP A 426 4.96 15.98 -3.50
N PHE A 427 5.93 15.60 -4.35
CA PHE A 427 6.58 14.29 -4.28
C PHE A 427 7.44 14.13 -3.02
N ILE A 428 8.09 15.20 -2.57
CA ILE A 428 8.87 15.19 -1.33
C ILE A 428 7.94 14.96 -0.13
N GLU A 429 6.82 15.67 -0.05
CA GLU A 429 5.83 15.46 1.01
C GLU A 429 5.21 14.06 0.92
N ALA A 430 4.83 13.60 -0.28
CA ALA A 430 4.29 12.26 -0.51
C ALA A 430 5.27 11.15 -0.09
N TYR A 431 6.55 11.29 -0.42
CA TYR A 431 7.58 10.36 -0.01
C TYR A 431 7.74 10.34 1.51
N LEU A 432 7.75 11.50 2.18
CA LEU A 432 7.84 11.57 3.64
C LEU A 432 6.61 11.01 4.35
N GLN A 433 5.40 11.34 3.89
CA GLN A 433 4.17 10.74 4.43
C GLN A 433 4.18 9.22 4.29
N THR A 434 4.70 8.72 3.16
CA THR A 434 4.89 7.28 2.94
C THR A 434 5.90 6.70 3.94
N THR A 435 7.09 7.27 4.07
CA THR A 435 8.13 6.74 4.97
C THR A 435 7.72 6.80 6.43
N PHE A 436 7.06 7.88 6.88
CA PHE A 436 6.51 7.99 8.22
C PHE A 436 5.48 6.89 8.51
N SER A 437 4.58 6.61 7.56
CA SER A 437 3.61 5.51 7.70
C SER A 437 4.28 4.14 7.83
N VAL A 438 5.37 3.91 7.11
CA VAL A 438 6.14 2.66 7.19
C VAL A 438 6.83 2.55 8.54
N ILE A 439 7.47 3.61 9.03
CA ILE A 439 8.11 3.64 10.35
C ILE A 439 7.08 3.34 11.44
N ALA A 440 5.90 3.96 11.38
CA ALA A 440 4.82 3.74 12.33
C ALA A 440 4.40 2.27 12.39
N ILE A 441 4.15 1.65 11.22
CA ILE A 441 3.74 0.25 11.13
C ILE A 441 4.89 -0.70 11.50
N ASP A 442 6.14 -0.39 11.14
CA ASP A 442 7.30 -1.21 11.50
C ASP A 442 7.52 -1.24 13.02
N ARG A 443 7.41 -0.08 13.68
CA ARG A 443 7.43 0.02 15.15
C ARG A 443 6.24 -0.69 15.79
N MET A 444 5.06 -0.65 15.18
CA MET A 444 3.91 -1.44 15.65
C MET A 444 4.20 -2.94 15.55
N ALA A 445 4.81 -3.40 14.46
CA ALA A 445 5.23 -4.80 14.31
C ALA A 445 6.21 -5.21 15.43
N GLU A 446 7.17 -4.35 15.77
CA GLU A 446 8.09 -4.57 16.91
C GLU A 446 7.34 -4.66 18.26
N ARG A 447 6.35 -3.78 18.51
CA ARG A 447 5.51 -3.81 19.73
C ARG A 447 4.70 -5.09 19.88
N LEU A 448 4.33 -5.72 18.76
CA LEU A 448 3.63 -7.00 18.71
C LEU A 448 4.55 -8.21 18.96
N LEU A 449 5.85 -7.99 19.16
CA LEU A 449 6.80 -9.03 19.52
C LEU A 449 7.18 -8.96 21.01
N THR A 450 7.49 -10.13 21.56
CA THR A 450 8.20 -10.22 22.85
C THR A 450 9.68 -9.91 22.66
N LYS A 451 10.42 -9.67 23.76
CA LYS A 451 11.89 -9.56 23.74
C LYS A 451 12.60 -10.79 23.15
N LYS A 452 11.93 -11.95 23.10
CA LYS A 452 12.42 -13.20 22.49
C LYS A 452 11.97 -13.39 21.03
N GLY A 453 11.38 -12.37 20.39
CA GLY A 453 10.91 -12.43 19.01
C GLY A 453 9.64 -13.24 18.77
N LYS A 454 8.90 -13.62 19.83
CA LYS A 454 7.60 -14.33 19.70
C LYS A 454 6.44 -13.36 19.50
N PHE A 455 5.48 -13.72 18.65
CA PHE A 455 4.27 -12.94 18.41
C PHE A 455 3.35 -12.92 19.64
N ARG A 456 2.99 -11.72 20.10
CA ARG A 456 2.12 -11.48 21.26
C ARG A 456 0.65 -11.56 20.87
N ARG A 457 0.15 -12.74 20.49
CA ARG A 457 -1.23 -12.91 19.97
C ARG A 457 -2.32 -12.34 20.89
N ARG A 458 -2.20 -12.51 22.21
CA ARG A 458 -3.15 -11.92 23.18
C ARG A 458 -3.13 -10.38 23.18
N PHE A 459 -1.95 -9.78 23.08
CA PHE A 459 -1.82 -8.32 23.00
C PHE A 459 -2.33 -7.80 21.65
N PHE A 460 -2.10 -8.54 20.57
CA PHE A 460 -2.70 -8.24 19.27
C PHE A 460 -4.23 -8.26 19.35
N ALA A 461 -4.82 -9.29 19.95
CA ALA A 461 -6.28 -9.39 20.12
C ALA A 461 -6.86 -8.23 20.95
N SER A 462 -6.15 -7.71 21.95
CA SER A 462 -6.60 -6.49 22.65
C SER A 462 -6.47 -5.21 21.82
N MET A 463 -5.63 -5.21 20.80
CA MET A 463 -5.40 -4.06 19.92
C MET A 463 -6.31 -4.08 18.67
N ALA A 464 -6.77 -5.25 18.25
CA ALA A 464 -7.69 -5.48 17.15
C ALA A 464 -8.73 -6.54 17.57
N PRO A 465 -9.75 -6.15 18.37
CA PRO A 465 -10.70 -7.06 18.99
C PRO A 465 -11.81 -7.49 18.02
N ASP A 466 -11.41 -8.20 16.96
CA ASP A 466 -12.29 -8.78 15.95
C ASP A 466 -12.13 -10.31 15.93
N GLU A 467 -13.13 -11.04 16.42
CA GLU A 467 -13.06 -12.49 16.54
C GLU A 467 -12.93 -13.21 15.21
N ALA A 468 -13.57 -12.68 14.15
CA ALA A 468 -13.49 -13.27 12.82
C ALA A 468 -12.05 -13.23 12.31
N LEU A 469 -11.35 -12.09 12.45
CA LEU A 469 -9.92 -12.01 12.15
C LEU A 469 -9.10 -12.97 13.04
N GLN A 470 -9.37 -13.03 14.35
CA GLN A 470 -8.57 -13.88 15.24
C GLN A 470 -8.65 -15.37 14.85
N ARG A 471 -9.81 -15.83 14.34
CA ARG A 471 -10.03 -17.20 13.86
C ARG A 471 -9.27 -17.50 12.55
N GLU A 472 -8.99 -16.48 11.73
CA GLU A 472 -8.28 -16.64 10.46
C GLU A 472 -6.77 -16.72 10.60
N ILE A 473 -6.19 -16.12 11.64
CA ILE A 473 -4.73 -16.06 11.80
C ILE A 473 -4.19 -17.45 12.14
N LEU A 474 -3.29 -17.95 11.29
CA LEU A 474 -2.59 -19.22 11.51
C LEU A 474 -1.71 -19.18 12.78
N GLY A 475 -1.67 -20.32 13.47
CA GLY A 475 -1.00 -20.50 14.76
C GLY A 475 -1.93 -20.20 15.90
#